data_AF-A0A1F7GW97-F1
#
_entry.id   AF-A0A1F7GW97-F1
#
_cell.length_a   1.000
_cell.length_b   1.000
_cell.length_c   1.000
_cell.angle_alpha   90.00
_cell.angle_beta   90.00
_cell.angle_gamma   90.00
#
_symmetry.space_group_name_H-M   'P 1'
#
loop_
_entity.id
_entity.type
_entity.pdbx_description
1 polymer ?
#
loop_
_entity_poly.entity_id
_entity_poly.type
_entity_poly.pdbx_seq_one_letter_code
_entity_poly.pdbx_strand_id
1 'polypeptide(L)'
;MKKKDIAIDYRSLLMSTLKERSLALAIGLGTVAIIASIAFWLAFSKISYITPPIQKVKKAEVKEKPVEKKIQTYVVKEGDQLFLIAEKLTGSGQNMQAIMETNNITNPDLLEVGQKLIIPDTKTRNPN
;
A
#
# COMPACT_ATOMS: atom_id res chain seq x y z
N MET A 1 -78.80 15.14 31.73
CA MET A 1 -78.21 15.02 30.37
C MET A 1 -76.86 15.73 30.36
N LYS A 2 -75.74 15.00 30.26
CA LYS A 2 -74.39 15.59 30.33
C LYS A 2 -73.89 15.81 28.91
N LYS A 3 -73.86 17.08 28.47
CA LYS A 3 -73.36 17.48 27.15
C LYS A 3 -71.85 17.16 27.15
N LYS A 4 -71.44 16.17 26.37
CA LYS A 4 -70.03 15.82 26.18
C LYS A 4 -69.51 16.79 25.14
N ASP A 5 -68.92 17.89 25.58
CA ASP A 5 -68.27 18.83 24.69
C ASP A 5 -67.07 18.11 24.04
N ILE A 6 -67.22 17.76 22.77
CA ILE A 6 -66.15 17.20 21.93
C ILE A 6 -65.30 18.40 21.52
N ALA A 7 -64.47 18.87 22.44
CA ALA A 7 -63.39 19.80 22.11
C ALA A 7 -62.40 19.02 21.25
N ILE A 8 -62.41 19.26 19.94
CA ILE A 8 -61.45 18.66 19.03
C ILE A 8 -60.09 19.27 19.35
N ASP A 9 -59.19 18.47 19.91
CA ASP A 9 -57.83 18.89 20.21
C ASP A 9 -57.01 18.95 18.92
N TYR A 10 -57.09 20.10 18.24
CA TYR A 10 -56.35 20.36 17.02
C TYR A 10 -54.83 20.29 17.22
N ARG A 11 -54.32 20.52 18.44
CA ARG A 11 -52.88 20.47 18.72
C ARG A 11 -52.35 19.05 18.67
N SER A 12 -53.07 18.07 19.20
CA SER A 12 -52.66 16.66 19.09
C SER A 12 -52.80 16.13 17.66
N LEU A 13 -53.84 16.54 16.92
CA LEU A 13 -54.05 16.18 15.51
C LEU A 13 -53.00 16.79 14.57
N LEU A 14 -52.58 18.03 14.82
CA LEU A 14 -51.54 18.68 14.03
C LEU A 14 -50.17 18.01 14.28
N MET A 15 -49.90 17.64 15.54
CA MET A 15 -48.63 17.00 15.90
C MET A 15 -48.54 15.55 15.42
N SER A 16 -49.64 14.79 15.36
CA SER A 16 -49.63 13.44 14.80
C SER A 16 -49.43 13.43 13.28
N THR A 17 -50.11 14.33 12.56
CA THR A 17 -49.98 14.44 11.09
C THR A 17 -48.61 14.93 10.64
N LEU A 18 -47.96 15.79 11.42
CA LEU A 18 -46.57 16.23 11.17
C LEU A 18 -45.56 15.11 11.47
N LYS A 19 -45.78 14.31 12.52
CA LYS A 19 -44.90 13.19 12.88
C LYS A 19 -44.95 12.06 11.84
N GLU A 20 -46.13 11.69 11.35
CA GLU A 20 -46.29 10.65 10.31
C GLU A 20 -45.64 11.03 8.96
N ARG A 21 -45.66 12.32 8.60
CA ARG A 21 -45.02 12.82 7.37
C ARG A 21 -43.48 12.89 7.46
N SER A 22 -42.94 13.16 8.65
CA SER A 22 -41.49 13.15 8.89
C SER A 22 -40.88 11.74 8.86
N LEU A 23 -41.68 10.70 9.13
CA LEU A 23 -41.24 9.30 9.09
C LEU A 23 -40.84 8.86 7.67
N ALA A 24 -41.64 9.21 6.66
CA ALA A 24 -41.37 8.87 5.27
C ALA A 24 -40.12 9.61 4.71
N LEU A 25 -39.91 10.87 5.12
CA LEU A 25 -38.76 11.67 4.72
C LEU A 25 -37.45 11.14 5.35
N ALA A 26 -37.50 10.68 6.59
CA ALA A 26 -36.36 10.10 7.30
C ALA A 26 -35.94 8.73 6.74
N ILE A 27 -36.91 7.88 6.36
CA ILE A 27 -36.63 6.59 5.73
C ILE A 27 -35.97 6.77 4.35
N GLY A 28 -36.42 7.77 3.56
CA GLY A 28 -35.86 8.05 2.24
C GLY A 28 -34.40 8.52 2.25
N LEU A 29 -33.99 9.31 3.25
CA LEU A 29 -32.59 9.73 3.41
C LEU A 29 -31.69 8.60 3.95
N GLY A 30 -32.25 7.72 4.78
CA GLY A 30 -31.52 6.58 5.34
C GLY A 30 -31.09 5.56 4.28
N THR A 31 -31.93 5.26 3.28
CA THR A 31 -31.62 4.27 2.24
C THR A 31 -30.51 4.74 1.29
N VAL A 32 -30.47 6.03 0.93
CA VAL A 32 -29.42 6.60 0.07
C VAL A 32 -28.06 6.55 0.77
N ALA A 33 -28.00 6.80 2.08
CA ALA A 33 -26.77 6.70 2.86
C ALA A 33 -26.25 5.25 2.96
N ILE A 34 -27.12 4.25 3.06
CA ILE A 34 -26.75 2.83 3.10
C ILE A 34 -26.21 2.36 1.75
N ILE A 35 -26.87 2.74 0.65
CA ILE A 35 -26.42 2.39 -0.72
C ILE A 35 -25.07 3.05 -1.04
N ALA A 36 -24.90 4.33 -0.67
CA ALA A 36 -23.62 5.02 -0.82
C ALA A 36 -22.50 4.37 0.03
N SER A 37 -22.82 3.88 1.22
CA SER A 37 -21.86 3.18 2.08
C SER A 37 -21.43 1.82 1.51
N ILE A 38 -22.35 1.07 0.90
CA ILE A 38 -22.04 -0.21 0.24
C ILE A 38 -21.25 0.04 -1.05
N ALA A 39 -21.62 1.03 -1.86
CA ALA A 39 -20.88 1.42 -3.06
C ALA A 39 -19.46 1.92 -2.71
N PHE A 40 -19.32 2.69 -1.63
CA PHE A 40 -18.04 3.13 -1.11
C PHE A 40 -17.21 1.96 -0.58
N TRP A 41 -17.82 1.00 0.14
CA TRP A 41 -17.15 -0.22 0.57
C TRP A 41 -16.66 -1.06 -0.62
N LEU A 42 -17.46 -1.21 -1.68
CA LEU A 42 -17.05 -1.94 -2.89
C LEU A 42 -15.99 -1.20 -3.71
N ALA A 43 -16.04 0.12 -3.81
CA ALA A 43 -15.01 0.93 -4.46
C ALA A 43 -13.70 0.96 -3.63
N PHE A 44 -13.78 1.05 -2.30
CA PHE A 44 -12.64 1.04 -1.38
C PHE A 44 -12.02 -0.35 -1.21
N SER A 45 -12.82 -1.41 -1.40
CA SER A 45 -12.37 -2.82 -1.40
C SER A 45 -11.37 -3.13 -2.50
N LYS A 46 -11.06 -2.19 -3.41
CA LYS A 46 -10.00 -2.32 -4.43
C LYS A 46 -8.80 -1.38 -4.20
N ILE A 47 -8.83 -0.50 -3.19
CA ILE A 47 -7.79 0.52 -2.98
C ILE A 47 -6.81 0.21 -1.83
N SER A 48 -7.04 -0.86 -1.06
CA SER A 48 -6.11 -1.29 0.02
C SER A 48 -5.32 -2.56 -0.32
N TYR A 49 -5.01 -2.79 -1.60
CA TYR A 49 -4.09 -3.86 -2.04
C TYR A 49 -2.71 -3.36 -2.44
N ILE A 50 -2.28 -2.22 -1.86
CA ILE A 50 -0.93 -1.69 -2.02
C ILE A 50 -0.36 -1.39 -0.65
N THR A 51 -0.30 -2.44 0.16
CA THR A 51 0.85 -2.73 1.03
C THR A 51 0.76 -4.22 1.31
N PRO A 52 1.68 -5.07 0.82
CA PRO A 52 1.83 -6.37 1.43
C PRO A 52 2.09 -6.13 2.93
N PRO A 53 1.41 -6.83 3.87
CA PRO A 53 1.92 -6.86 5.22
C PRO A 53 3.35 -7.36 5.11
N ILE A 54 4.34 -6.56 5.53
CA ILE A 54 5.63 -7.13 5.93
C ILE A 54 5.27 -8.02 7.11
N GLN A 55 4.97 -9.27 6.78
CA GLN A 55 4.75 -10.34 7.73
C GLN A 55 5.99 -10.30 8.62
N LYS A 56 5.79 -10.13 9.92
CA LYS A 56 6.80 -10.55 10.89
C LYS A 56 7.06 -12.02 10.59
N VAL A 57 8.13 -12.29 9.86
CA VAL A 57 8.59 -13.65 9.54
C VAL A 57 8.96 -14.28 10.88
N LYS A 58 7.98 -14.99 11.45
CA LYS A 58 8.19 -15.96 12.51
C LYS A 58 9.11 -17.00 11.89
N LYS A 59 10.36 -16.98 12.35
CA LYS A 59 11.44 -17.91 12.06
C LYS A 59 10.93 -19.35 12.28
N ALA A 60 10.38 -19.94 11.22
CA ALA A 60 10.20 -21.36 11.09
C ALA A 60 11.46 -21.88 10.38
N GLU A 61 12.16 -22.77 11.06
CA GLU A 61 13.31 -23.51 10.57
C GLU A 61 12.89 -24.38 9.39
N VAL A 62 13.16 -23.89 8.16
CA VAL A 62 13.06 -24.68 6.94
C VAL A 62 14.47 -25.16 6.60
N LYS A 63 14.70 -26.47 6.76
CA LYS A 63 15.89 -27.18 6.29
C LYS A 63 15.82 -27.41 4.78
N GLU A 64 15.77 -26.33 4.01
CA GLU A 64 16.09 -26.31 2.59
C GLU A 64 16.85 -25.01 2.37
N LYS A 65 18.12 -25.09 1.93
CA LYS A 65 18.99 -23.92 1.69
C LYS A 65 18.35 -23.04 0.60
N PRO A 66 17.80 -21.87 0.93
CA PRO A 66 17.35 -20.92 -0.07
C PRO A 66 18.56 -20.09 -0.47
N VAL A 67 18.83 -19.96 -1.77
CA VAL A 67 19.76 -18.94 -2.26
C VAL A 67 19.05 -17.60 -2.10
N GLU A 68 19.18 -17.02 -0.90
CA GLU A 68 18.71 -15.68 -0.58
C GLU A 68 19.51 -14.71 -1.46
N LYS A 69 18.87 -14.20 -2.51
CA LYS A 69 19.44 -13.18 -3.40
C LYS A 69 19.69 -11.93 -2.58
N LYS A 70 20.90 -11.79 -2.04
CA LYS A 70 21.25 -10.72 -1.10
C LYS A 70 21.47 -9.43 -1.87
N ILE A 71 20.43 -8.59 -1.95
CA ILE A 71 20.54 -7.24 -2.52
C ILE A 71 21.32 -6.39 -1.52
N GLN A 72 22.56 -6.03 -1.86
CA GLN A 72 23.40 -5.14 -1.06
C GLN A 72 23.33 -3.73 -1.63
N THR A 73 23.29 -2.71 -0.77
CA THR A 73 23.42 -1.32 -1.17
C THR A 73 24.77 -0.79 -0.75
N TYR A 74 25.46 -0.07 -1.65
CA TYR A 74 26.75 0.56 -1.39
C TYR A 74 26.64 2.06 -1.59
N VAL A 75 27.37 2.84 -0.78
CA VAL A 75 27.47 4.29 -0.94
C VAL A 75 28.86 4.59 -1.50
N VAL A 76 28.92 5.19 -2.69
CA VAL A 76 30.16 5.55 -3.37
C VAL A 76 30.96 6.52 -2.51
N LYS A 77 32.26 6.24 -2.37
CA LYS A 77 33.21 7.10 -1.68
C LYS A 77 34.14 7.78 -2.69
N GLU A 78 34.79 8.85 -2.25
CA GLU A 78 35.78 9.54 -3.05
C GLU A 78 36.90 8.58 -3.49
N GLY A 79 37.21 8.60 -4.79
CA GLY A 79 38.20 7.72 -5.41
C GLY A 79 37.73 6.30 -5.71
N ASP A 80 36.48 5.94 -5.43
CA ASP A 80 35.94 4.65 -5.83
C ASP A 80 35.73 4.57 -7.35
N GLN A 81 36.07 3.42 -7.93
CA GLN A 81 35.75 3.08 -9.33
C GLN A 81 34.74 1.95 -9.37
N LEU A 82 33.81 1.98 -10.33
CA LEU A 82 32.74 0.99 -10.40
C LEU A 82 33.27 -0.45 -10.52
N PHE A 83 34.36 -0.64 -11.25
CA PHE A 83 35.04 -1.92 -11.39
C PHE A 83 35.54 -2.47 -10.04
N LEU A 84 36.20 -1.64 -9.24
CA LEU A 84 36.73 -2.01 -7.93
C LEU A 84 35.60 -2.28 -6.92
N ILE A 85 34.51 -1.51 -6.98
CA ILE A 85 33.31 -1.78 -6.19
C ILE A 85 32.73 -3.15 -6.57
N ALA A 86 32.59 -3.44 -7.86
CA ALA A 86 32.07 -4.70 -8.36
C ALA A 86 32.94 -5.88 -7.92
N GLU A 87 34.26 -5.78 -8.09
CA GLU A 87 35.21 -6.80 -7.65
C GLU A 87 35.14 -7.02 -6.13
N LYS A 88 35.15 -5.94 -5.35
CA LYS A 88 35.11 -6.00 -3.88
C LYS A 88 33.81 -6.61 -3.33
N LEU A 89 32.66 -6.28 -3.93
CA LEU A 89 31.35 -6.64 -3.38
C LEU A 89 30.79 -7.93 -3.98
N THR A 90 31.14 -8.24 -5.23
CA THR A 90 30.62 -9.41 -5.95
C THR A 90 31.69 -10.47 -6.22
N GLY A 91 32.97 -10.16 -5.99
CA GLY A 91 34.11 -11.04 -6.24
C GLY A 91 34.63 -11.00 -7.67
N SER A 92 33.98 -10.28 -8.59
CA SER A 92 34.43 -10.14 -9.99
C SER A 92 34.04 -8.80 -10.58
N GLY A 93 35.00 -8.11 -11.19
CA GLY A 93 34.76 -6.86 -11.92
C GLY A 93 33.85 -7.01 -13.15
N GLN A 94 33.66 -8.23 -13.68
CA GLN A 94 32.74 -8.50 -14.79
C GLN A 94 31.26 -8.24 -14.44
N ASN A 95 30.94 -8.26 -13.15
CA ASN A 95 29.59 -7.96 -12.65
C ASN A 95 29.28 -6.46 -12.65
N MET A 96 30.26 -5.61 -13.00
CA MET A 96 30.07 -4.18 -13.18
C MET A 96 28.91 -3.88 -14.13
N GLN A 97 28.79 -4.62 -15.25
CA GLN A 97 27.70 -4.40 -16.20
C GLN A 97 26.33 -4.62 -15.57
N ALA A 98 26.17 -5.66 -14.75
CA ALA A 98 24.92 -5.92 -14.04
C ALA A 98 24.60 -4.81 -13.02
N ILE A 99 25.61 -4.25 -12.36
CA ILE A 99 25.45 -3.09 -11.47
C ILE A 99 25.04 -1.85 -12.28
N MET A 100 25.65 -1.61 -13.43
CA MET A 100 25.30 -0.49 -14.31
C MET A 100 23.86 -0.57 -14.77
N GLU A 101 23.43 -1.73 -15.27
CA GLU A 101 22.05 -1.98 -15.70
C GLU A 101 21.05 -1.81 -14.55
N THR A 102 21.38 -2.33 -13.36
CA THR A 102 20.50 -2.23 -12.18
C THR A 102 20.32 -0.79 -11.69
N ASN A 103 21.36 0.04 -11.84
CA ASN A 103 21.38 1.43 -11.36
C ASN A 103 21.19 2.48 -12.47
N ASN A 104 20.91 2.04 -13.71
CA ASN A 104 20.82 2.89 -14.90
C ASN A 104 22.04 3.80 -15.12
N ILE A 105 23.24 3.28 -14.86
CA ILE A 105 24.50 4.01 -15.06
C ILE A 105 24.96 3.80 -16.49
N THR A 106 25.04 4.89 -17.25
CA THR A 106 25.55 4.85 -18.64
C THR A 106 27.06 4.94 -18.71
N ASN A 107 27.67 5.74 -17.82
CA ASN A 107 29.12 5.94 -17.79
C ASN A 107 29.68 5.44 -16.43
N PRO A 108 30.50 4.38 -16.42
CA PRO A 108 31.07 3.83 -15.18
C PRO A 108 32.13 4.72 -14.53
N ASP A 109 32.70 5.69 -15.26
CA ASP A 109 33.70 6.62 -14.76
C ASP A 109 33.07 7.86 -14.08
N LEU A 110 31.77 8.08 -14.29
CA LEU A 110 31.02 9.18 -13.70
C LEU A 110 30.19 8.71 -12.51
N LEU A 111 30.88 8.29 -11.45
CA LEU A 111 30.25 8.03 -10.16
C LEU A 111 30.32 9.26 -9.26
N GLU A 112 29.20 9.63 -8.65
CA GLU A 112 29.15 10.72 -7.70
C GLU A 112 29.43 10.23 -6.27
N VAL A 113 30.25 10.97 -5.53
CA VAL A 113 30.49 10.66 -4.12
C VAL A 113 29.18 10.78 -3.34
N GLY A 114 28.86 9.76 -2.55
CA GLY A 114 27.58 9.66 -1.84
C GLY A 114 26.46 8.98 -2.64
N GLN A 115 26.68 8.66 -3.92
CA GLN A 115 25.71 7.93 -4.74
C GLN A 115 25.43 6.55 -4.14
N LYS A 116 24.15 6.18 -4.06
CA LYS A 116 23.72 4.84 -3.62
C LYS A 116 23.64 3.90 -4.81
N LEU A 117 24.38 2.80 -4.75
CA LEU A 117 24.40 1.74 -5.75
C LEU A 117 23.75 0.49 -5.21
N ILE A 118 22.82 -0.05 -5.97
CA ILE A 118 22.20 -1.35 -5.77
C ILE A 118 23.12 -2.41 -6.38
N ILE A 119 23.64 -3.30 -5.56
CA ILE A 119 24.52 -4.38 -5.97
C ILE A 119 23.69 -5.65 -6.08
N PRO A 120 23.44 -6.14 -7.31
CA PRO A 120 22.75 -7.41 -7.50
C PRO A 120 23.62 -8.56 -7.00
N ASP A 121 22.98 -9.59 -6.46
CA ASP A 121 23.67 -10.84 -6.15
C ASP A 121 23.98 -11.58 -7.45
N THR A 122 25.24 -11.52 -7.87
CA THR A 122 25.77 -12.15 -9.08
C THR A 122 26.54 -13.43 -8.78
N LYS A 123 26.52 -13.95 -7.54
CA LYS A 123 27.17 -15.22 -7.18
C LYS A 123 26.63 -16.44 -7.94
N THR A 124 25.57 -16.29 -8.73
CA THR A 124 24.93 -17.37 -9.50
C THR A 124 24.98 -17.16 -11.01
N ARG A 125 26.16 -16.96 -11.57
CA ARG A 125 26.41 -17.39 -12.95
C ARG A 125 27.62 -18.32 -12.97
N ASN A 126 27.39 -19.56 -12.55
CA ASN A 126 28.18 -20.70 -13.01
C ASN A 126 27.56 -21.13 -14.36
N PRO A 127 28.13 -20.73 -15.52
CA PRO A 127 27.72 -21.34 -16.77
C PRO A 127 28.29 -22.77 -16.76
N ASN A 128 27.39 -23.75 -16.69
CA ASN A 128 27.70 -25.12 -17.10
C ASN A 128 28.09 -25.14 -18.58
#